data_AF-A0A9W8IX14-F1
#
_entry.id   AF-A0A9W8IX14-F1
#
_cell.length_a   1.000
_cell.length_b   1.000
_cell.length_c   1.000
_cell.angle_alpha   90.00
_cell.angle_beta   90.00
_cell.angle_gamma   90.00
#
_symmetry.space_group_name_H-M   'P 1'
#
loop_
_entity.id
_entity.type
_entity.pdbx_description
1 polymer ?
#
loop_
_entity_poly.entity_id
_entity_poly.type
_entity_poly.pdbx_seq_one_letter_code
_entity_poly.pdbx_strand_id
1 'polypeptide(L)'
;MSNSSSESLRRENEDLRSRIGHLTEIVEELKQDKQALRENANHWKEKAAGLKAEMTEEISRKDARIIELEMLLDSARQSTSNLLPSAISSKALGKQKNTDHEVSSSREATALGKRKVDTPSSPPRAIKRYRTLPGHQEPSEPASSAGSAPSCSEALNEDYDAKSGISRPIIKYKEEEAFVLPPDLIAGYLRDAPALEIRPNPSGLHVRRDYLRLLLTGSDMHFFQKVEAKKNPSGSEPRTLVFPRFDLNPAMPLIPGESGLILSKRPEVLKYSPLGLFRRDMSGEEEAVWQYLGEYETKVVGMMTGELFRQQNNKVQRAWAKTILKQKGHQAYRMVKVRISLRKRGLPIPSEAESKKPSDAVTTRGKEKGKKKEAQEDKDQGWGDVDEEDIIVSSLTQKLYRVSK
;
A
#
# COMPACT_ATOMS: atom_id res chain seq x y z
N MET A 1 35.02 -41.89 56.32
CA MET A 1 34.50 -40.74 55.54
C MET A 1 33.80 -41.14 54.24
N SER A 2 33.94 -42.38 53.74
CA SER A 2 33.37 -42.81 52.46
C SER A 2 31.83 -42.90 52.41
N ASN A 3 31.14 -43.09 53.54
CA ASN A 3 29.67 -43.26 53.55
C ASN A 3 28.90 -41.97 53.21
N SER A 4 29.40 -40.80 53.63
CA SER A 4 28.72 -39.50 53.41
C SER A 4 28.64 -39.12 51.92
N SER A 5 29.69 -39.42 51.14
CA SER A 5 29.69 -39.18 49.69
C SER A 5 28.67 -40.04 48.96
N SER A 6 28.42 -41.26 49.45
CA SER A 6 27.47 -42.19 48.81
C SER A 6 26.01 -41.79 49.03
N GLU A 7 25.68 -41.19 50.18
CA GLU A 7 24.33 -40.70 50.48
C GLU A 7 23.99 -39.44 49.70
N SER A 8 24.95 -38.53 49.52
CA SER A 8 24.77 -37.32 48.72
C SER A 8 24.41 -37.66 47.27
N LEU A 9 25.15 -38.60 46.66
CA LEU A 9 24.89 -39.05 45.29
C LEU A 9 23.53 -39.76 45.15
N ARG A 10 23.08 -40.47 46.19
CA ARG A 10 21.73 -41.09 46.19
C ARG A 10 20.62 -40.04 46.17
N ARG A 11 20.72 -38.99 47.01
CA ARG A 11 19.75 -37.90 47.04
C ARG A 11 19.69 -37.12 45.72
N GLU A 12 20.85 -36.83 45.14
CA GLU A 12 20.92 -36.14 43.83
C GLU A 12 20.29 -36.98 42.71
N ASN A 13 20.53 -38.29 42.70
CA ASN A 13 19.88 -39.19 41.74
C ASN A 13 18.36 -39.27 41.92
N GLU A 14 17.87 -39.23 43.16
CA GLU A 14 16.43 -39.23 43.45
C GLU A 14 15.77 -37.93 42.98
N ASP A 15 16.40 -36.77 43.22
CA ASP A 15 15.95 -35.47 42.71
C ASP A 15 15.92 -35.43 41.18
N LEU A 16 16.98 -35.92 40.52
CA LEU A 16 17.03 -36.00 39.06
C LEU A 16 15.93 -36.91 38.50
N ARG A 17 15.65 -38.04 39.14
CA ARG A 17 14.54 -38.93 38.75
C ARG A 17 13.18 -38.26 38.91
N SER A 18 12.98 -37.53 40.01
CA SER A 18 11.77 -36.74 40.25
C SER A 18 11.57 -35.69 39.16
N ARG A 19 12.64 -34.95 38.83
CA ARG A 19 12.62 -33.91 37.80
C ARG A 19 12.38 -34.48 36.40
N ILE A 20 12.94 -35.63 36.07
CA ILE A 20 12.66 -36.35 34.81
C ILE A 20 11.19 -36.77 34.75
N GLY A 21 10.62 -37.27 35.86
CA GLY A 21 9.20 -37.60 35.96
C GLY A 21 8.31 -36.40 35.65
N HIS A 22 8.54 -35.28 36.32
CA HIS A 22 7.78 -34.04 36.10
C HIS A 22 7.92 -33.49 34.67
N LEU A 23 9.13 -33.50 34.10
CA LEU A 23 9.32 -33.08 32.70
C LEU A 23 8.61 -34.02 31.71
N THR A 24 8.51 -35.31 32.02
CA THR A 24 7.77 -36.28 31.19
C THR A 24 6.28 -35.97 31.20
N GLU A 25 5.72 -35.63 32.36
CA GLU A 25 4.32 -35.20 32.51
C GLU A 25 4.00 -33.94 31.70
N ILE A 26 4.85 -32.90 31.81
CA ILE A 26 4.72 -31.66 31.01
C ILE A 26 4.75 -31.96 29.50
N VAL A 27 5.62 -32.89 29.06
CA VAL A 27 5.70 -33.26 27.65
C VAL A 27 4.43 -33.96 27.17
N GLU A 28 3.80 -34.79 28.00
CA GLU A 28 2.53 -35.42 27.66
C GLU A 28 1.37 -34.41 27.62
N GLU A 29 1.31 -33.46 28.56
CA GLU A 29 0.34 -32.36 28.53
C GLU A 29 0.46 -31.53 27.25
N LEU A 30 1.68 -31.14 26.88
CA LEU A 30 1.93 -30.40 25.63
C LEU A 30 1.59 -31.20 24.36
N LYS A 31 1.67 -32.53 24.40
CA LYS A 31 1.21 -33.38 23.29
C LYS A 31 -0.30 -33.36 23.16
N GLN A 32 -1.02 -33.41 24.29
CA GLN A 32 -2.49 -33.33 24.32
C GLN A 32 -2.96 -31.97 23.82
N ASP A 33 -2.37 -30.87 24.30
CA ASP A 33 -2.68 -29.51 23.84
C ASP A 33 -2.43 -29.34 22.34
N LYS A 34 -1.30 -29.86 21.85
CA LYS A 34 -0.99 -29.84 20.41
C LYS A 34 -2.02 -30.60 19.60
N GLN A 35 -2.54 -31.72 20.11
CA GLN A 35 -3.58 -32.49 19.45
C GLN A 35 -4.91 -31.74 19.45
N ALA A 36 -5.32 -31.15 20.57
CA ALA A 36 -6.52 -30.31 20.67
C ALA A 36 -6.47 -29.10 19.72
N LEU A 37 -5.32 -28.44 19.60
CA LEU A 37 -5.13 -27.33 18.65
C LEU A 37 -5.26 -27.79 17.18
N ARG A 38 -4.82 -29.01 16.85
CA ARG A 38 -5.00 -29.57 15.50
C ARG A 38 -6.46 -29.86 15.19
N GLU A 39 -7.19 -30.40 16.15
CA GLU A 39 -8.63 -30.67 16.01
C GLU A 39 -9.42 -29.36 15.87
N ASN A 40 -9.11 -28.35 16.68
CA ASN A 40 -9.70 -27.02 16.56
C ASN A 40 -9.38 -26.37 15.20
N ALA A 41 -8.14 -26.46 14.72
CA ALA A 41 -7.76 -25.95 13.40
C ALA A 41 -8.54 -26.64 12.27
N ASN A 42 -8.75 -27.95 12.35
CA ASN A 42 -9.56 -28.70 11.38
C ASN A 42 -11.02 -28.26 11.43
N HIS A 43 -11.60 -28.09 12.63
CA HIS A 43 -12.97 -27.60 12.81
C HIS A 43 -13.17 -26.23 12.13
N TRP A 44 -12.26 -25.28 12.35
CA TRP A 44 -12.35 -23.96 11.71
C TRP A 44 -12.18 -24.01 10.19
N LYS A 45 -11.33 -24.93 9.69
CA LYS A 45 -11.14 -25.15 8.26
C LYS A 45 -12.42 -25.67 7.60
N GLU A 46 -13.10 -26.63 8.23
CA GLU A 46 -14.39 -27.15 7.77
C GLU A 46 -15.48 -26.06 7.80
N LYS A 47 -15.57 -25.29 8.89
CA LYS A 47 -16.51 -24.17 9.00
C LYS A 47 -16.28 -23.10 7.93
N ALA A 48 -15.03 -22.76 7.65
CA ALA A 48 -14.67 -21.82 6.59
C ALA A 48 -15.02 -22.35 5.19
N ALA A 49 -14.83 -23.65 4.95
CA ALA A 49 -15.25 -24.29 3.71
C ALA A 49 -16.78 -24.26 3.54
N GLY A 50 -17.54 -24.51 4.61
CA GLY A 50 -19.00 -24.40 4.63
C GLY A 50 -19.50 -23.00 4.29
N LEU A 51 -18.99 -21.96 4.97
CA LEU A 51 -19.34 -20.57 4.69
C LEU A 51 -18.99 -20.13 3.25
N LYS A 52 -17.87 -20.63 2.72
CA LYS A 52 -17.49 -20.36 1.32
C LYS A 52 -18.46 -21.01 0.33
N ALA A 53 -18.91 -22.23 0.61
CA ALA A 53 -19.91 -22.92 -0.21
C ALA A 53 -21.25 -22.17 -0.19
N GLU A 54 -21.73 -21.77 0.99
CA GLU A 54 -22.95 -20.98 1.18
C GLU A 54 -22.89 -19.65 0.42
N MET A 55 -21.77 -18.91 0.52
CA MET A 55 -21.58 -17.66 -0.22
C MET A 55 -21.59 -17.88 -1.74
N THR A 56 -21.03 -19.00 -2.22
CA THR A 56 -21.00 -19.33 -3.66
C THR A 56 -22.40 -19.68 -4.17
N GLU A 57 -23.20 -20.38 -3.37
CA GLU A 57 -24.60 -20.67 -3.67
C GLU A 57 -25.42 -19.38 -3.71
N GLU A 58 -25.25 -18.47 -2.75
CA GLU A 58 -25.96 -17.19 -2.70
C GLU A 58 -25.61 -16.28 -3.89
N ILE A 59 -24.34 -16.24 -4.32
CA ILE A 59 -23.94 -15.55 -5.55
C ILE A 59 -24.66 -16.18 -6.75
N SER A 60 -24.68 -17.51 -6.85
CA SER A 60 -25.35 -18.21 -7.96
C SER A 60 -26.86 -17.94 -8.00
N ARG A 61 -27.53 -17.88 -6.84
CA ARG A 61 -28.96 -17.50 -6.74
C ARG A 61 -29.19 -16.07 -7.22
N LYS A 62 -28.32 -15.13 -6.85
CA LYS A 62 -28.41 -13.73 -7.30
C LYS A 62 -28.19 -13.59 -8.80
N ASP A 63 -27.23 -14.32 -9.36
CA ASP A 63 -26.98 -14.31 -10.81
C ASP A 63 -28.17 -14.88 -11.59
N ALA A 64 -28.79 -15.97 -11.11
CA ALA A 64 -30.02 -16.49 -11.71
C ALA A 64 -31.17 -15.47 -11.69
N ARG A 65 -31.34 -14.74 -10.59
CA ARG A 65 -32.35 -13.68 -10.47
C ARG A 65 -32.07 -12.48 -11.38
N ILE A 66 -30.80 -12.14 -11.60
CA ILE A 66 -30.41 -11.08 -12.56
C ILE A 66 -30.83 -11.50 -13.97
N ILE A 67 -30.55 -12.74 -14.37
CA ILE A 67 -30.94 -13.27 -15.69
C ILE A 67 -32.47 -13.24 -15.87
N GLU A 68 -33.23 -13.65 -14.85
CA GLU A 68 -34.71 -13.59 -14.89
C GLU A 68 -35.23 -12.15 -15.08
N LEU A 69 -34.65 -11.19 -14.37
CA LEU A 69 -35.01 -9.77 -14.51
C LEU A 69 -34.64 -9.19 -15.88
N GLU A 70 -33.52 -9.61 -16.46
CA GLU A 70 -33.12 -9.21 -17.82
C GLU A 70 -34.11 -9.75 -18.86
N MET A 71 -34.56 -11.00 -18.72
CA MET A 71 -35.59 -11.58 -19.60
C MET A 71 -36.93 -10.84 -19.52
N LEU A 72 -37.37 -10.46 -18.31
CA LEU A 72 -38.60 -9.68 -18.13
C LEU A 72 -38.47 -8.28 -18.74
N LEU A 73 -37.30 -7.64 -18.62
CA LEU A 73 -37.05 -6.33 -19.20
C LEU A 73 -37.09 -6.37 -20.72
N ASP A 74 -36.51 -7.39 -21.34
CA ASP A 74 -36.54 -7.57 -22.79
C ASP A 74 -37.95 -7.89 -23.31
N SER A 75 -38.75 -8.67 -22.57
CA SER A 75 -40.16 -8.91 -22.88
C SER A 75 -41.00 -7.61 -22.82
N ALA A 76 -40.75 -6.78 -21.81
CA ALA A 76 -41.41 -5.47 -21.70
C ALA A 76 -41.05 -4.54 -22.87
N ARG A 77 -39.77 -4.52 -23.28
CA ARG A 77 -39.30 -3.75 -24.45
C ARG A 77 -40.03 -4.16 -25.74
N GLN A 78 -40.15 -5.47 -25.98
CA GLN A 78 -40.85 -6.00 -27.16
C GLN A 78 -42.35 -5.67 -27.16
N SER A 79 -42.96 -5.59 -25.98
CA SER A 79 -44.38 -5.22 -25.85
C SER A 79 -44.59 -3.71 -26.13
N THR A 80 -43.67 -2.84 -25.69
CA THR A 80 -43.76 -1.39 -25.92
C THR A 80 -43.51 -0.97 -27.37
N SER A 81 -42.70 -1.71 -28.14
CA SER A 81 -42.46 -1.39 -29.56
C SER A 81 -43.70 -1.55 -30.44
N ASN A 82 -44.70 -2.32 -30.00
CA ASN A 82 -45.92 -2.59 -30.78
C ASN A 82 -47.03 -1.53 -30.57
N LEU A 83 -46.86 -0.59 -29.63
CA LEU A 83 -47.89 0.39 -29.27
C LEU A 83 -47.57 1.84 -29.69
N LEU A 84 -46.46 2.08 -30.40
CA LEU A 84 -46.18 3.38 -31.00
C LEU A 84 -46.74 3.46 -32.42
N PRO A 85 -47.87 4.17 -32.65
CA PRO A 85 -48.38 4.38 -33.99
C PRO A 85 -47.37 5.16 -34.84
N SER A 86 -47.07 4.63 -36.02
CA SER A 86 -46.26 5.23 -37.10
C SER A 86 -46.95 6.47 -37.68
N ALA A 87 -47.07 7.53 -36.88
CA ALA A 87 -47.71 8.77 -37.28
C ALA A 87 -46.91 9.98 -36.82
N ILE A 88 -45.70 10.17 -37.39
CA ILE A 88 -45.21 11.49 -37.76
C ILE A 88 -44.51 11.34 -39.12
N SER A 89 -45.27 11.62 -40.17
CA SER A 89 -44.77 11.99 -41.49
C SER A 89 -44.30 13.44 -41.40
N SER A 90 -43.03 13.66 -41.05
CA SER A 90 -42.41 14.98 -41.11
C SER A 90 -41.84 15.22 -42.50
N LYS A 91 -42.70 15.79 -43.35
CA LYS A 91 -42.29 16.61 -44.50
C LYS A 91 -41.56 17.87 -44.00
N ALA A 92 -40.51 18.22 -44.74
CA ALA A 92 -40.02 19.57 -45.00
C ALA A 92 -38.96 20.20 -44.07
N LEU A 93 -38.00 20.83 -44.77
CA LEU A 93 -36.89 21.71 -44.34
C LEU A 93 -35.70 21.02 -43.65
N GLY A 94 -34.45 21.18 -44.08
CA GLY A 94 -33.88 22.07 -45.08
C GLY A 94 -32.48 21.63 -45.51
N LYS A 95 -32.17 21.94 -46.78
CA LYS A 95 -30.86 21.82 -47.40
C LYS A 95 -29.84 22.67 -46.64
N GLN A 96 -28.73 22.07 -46.22
CA GLN A 96 -27.48 22.81 -46.08
C GLN A 96 -26.36 22.04 -46.77
N LYS A 97 -25.74 22.76 -47.68
CA LYS A 97 -24.83 22.36 -48.75
C LYS A 97 -23.44 22.82 -48.31
N ASN A 98 -22.51 21.90 -48.07
CA ASN A 98 -21.07 22.14 -47.97
C ASN A 98 -20.40 20.93 -48.67
N THR A 99 -20.10 20.99 -49.97
CA THR A 99 -18.81 21.44 -50.55
C THR A 99 -17.61 20.67 -50.01
N ASP A 100 -17.39 19.49 -50.57
CA ASP A 100 -16.22 19.11 -51.36
C ASP A 100 -14.89 19.78 -50.99
N HIS A 101 -13.98 18.99 -50.43
CA HIS A 101 -12.55 19.12 -50.71
C HIS A 101 -11.96 17.71 -50.93
N GLU A 102 -11.93 17.31 -52.20
CA GLU A 102 -11.03 16.28 -52.73
C GLU A 102 -9.58 16.77 -52.59
N VAL A 103 -8.72 15.94 -52.00
CA VAL A 103 -7.30 15.88 -52.39
C VAL A 103 -6.94 14.40 -52.56
N SER A 104 -6.67 14.07 -53.82
CA SER A 104 -6.15 12.82 -54.33
C SER A 104 -4.61 12.87 -54.36
N SER A 105 -3.94 11.81 -53.88
CA SER A 105 -2.58 11.40 -54.29
C SER A 105 -2.27 10.04 -53.63
N SER A 106 -2.49 8.91 -54.32
CA SER A 106 -1.57 8.21 -55.23
C SER A 106 -0.42 7.43 -54.54
N ARG A 107 -0.63 6.10 -54.49
CA ARG A 107 0.29 4.97 -54.73
C ARG A 107 1.65 4.92 -54.02
N GLU A 108 1.87 3.83 -53.28
CA GLU A 108 2.70 2.72 -53.81
C GLU A 108 2.51 1.42 -53.00
N ALA A 109 2.56 0.31 -53.75
CA ALA A 109 2.36 -1.04 -53.28
C ALA A 109 3.69 -1.70 -52.94
N THR A 110 3.76 -2.45 -51.84
CA THR A 110 4.62 -3.64 -51.80
C THR A 110 4.03 -4.67 -50.85
N ALA A 111 3.68 -5.81 -51.44
CA ALA A 111 3.23 -7.00 -50.74
C ALA A 111 4.41 -7.65 -49.99
N LEU A 112 4.16 -8.13 -48.77
CA LEU A 112 4.54 -9.51 -48.39
C LEU A 112 3.86 -9.87 -47.08
N GLY A 113 2.99 -10.87 -47.15
CA GLY A 113 2.15 -11.32 -46.06
C GLY A 113 2.91 -12.08 -44.96
N LYS A 114 2.45 -11.88 -43.72
CA LYS A 114 2.52 -12.90 -42.66
C LYS A 114 1.17 -12.91 -41.95
N ARG A 115 0.46 -14.03 -42.09
CA ARG A 115 -0.77 -14.36 -41.37
C ARG A 115 -0.52 -14.20 -39.87
N LYS A 116 -1.23 -13.28 -39.21
CA LYS A 116 -1.41 -13.28 -37.77
C LYS A 116 -2.78 -13.86 -37.47
N VAL A 117 -2.77 -14.81 -36.54
CA VAL A 117 -3.93 -15.49 -35.97
C VAL A 117 -4.72 -14.46 -35.18
N ASP A 118 -5.97 -14.22 -35.60
CA ASP A 118 -6.91 -13.37 -34.90
C ASP A 118 -7.22 -13.96 -33.51
N THR A 119 -6.81 -13.21 -32.49
CA THR A 119 -7.21 -13.48 -31.10
C THR A 119 -8.39 -12.57 -30.81
N PRO A 120 -9.54 -13.08 -30.34
CA PRO A 120 -10.73 -12.26 -30.15
C PRO A 120 -10.50 -11.18 -29.09
N SER A 121 -10.86 -9.95 -29.48
CA SER A 121 -10.92 -8.75 -28.67
C SER A 121 -11.69 -9.01 -27.37
N SER A 122 -11.05 -8.76 -26.22
CA SER A 122 -11.72 -8.77 -24.93
C SER A 122 -12.66 -7.57 -24.82
N PRO A 123 -13.89 -7.75 -24.29
CA PRO A 123 -14.84 -6.66 -24.19
C PRO A 123 -14.40 -5.60 -23.17
N PRO A 124 -14.79 -4.33 -23.35
CA PRO A 124 -14.46 -3.25 -22.43
C PRO A 124 -15.09 -3.50 -21.06
N ARG A 125 -14.28 -3.41 -20.00
CA ARG A 125 -14.75 -3.46 -18.62
C ARG A 125 -15.63 -2.25 -18.34
N ALA A 126 -16.94 -2.49 -18.24
CA ALA A 126 -17.90 -1.49 -17.80
C ALA A 126 -17.59 -1.03 -16.35
N ILE A 127 -17.29 0.25 -16.20
CA ILE A 127 -17.17 0.92 -14.91
C ILE A 127 -18.59 1.03 -14.31
N LYS A 128 -18.87 0.23 -13.27
CA LYS A 128 -20.11 0.33 -12.49
C LYS A 128 -20.12 1.67 -11.76
N ARG A 129 -20.91 2.63 -12.26
CA ARG A 129 -21.32 3.82 -11.52
C ARG A 129 -22.23 3.38 -10.38
N TYR A 130 -21.82 3.60 -9.14
CA TYR A 130 -22.71 3.44 -7.99
C TYR A 130 -23.79 4.53 -8.05
N ARG A 131 -25.04 4.08 -8.11
CA ARG A 131 -26.25 4.91 -8.02
C ARG A 131 -26.52 5.15 -6.55
N THR A 132 -26.35 6.39 -6.09
CA THR A 132 -26.73 6.82 -4.74
C THR A 132 -28.25 6.70 -4.61
N LEU A 133 -28.72 5.95 -3.61
CA LEU A 133 -30.12 5.93 -3.21
C LEU A 133 -30.45 7.20 -2.39
N PRO A 134 -31.64 7.79 -2.57
CA PRO A 134 -32.12 8.88 -1.75
C PRO A 134 -32.83 8.36 -0.51
N GLY A 135 -32.63 9.03 0.64
CA GLY A 135 -33.56 8.95 1.77
C GLY A 135 -32.98 8.41 3.06
N HIS A 136 -32.29 9.27 3.80
CA HIS A 136 -32.44 9.33 5.26
C HIS A 136 -32.34 10.80 5.66
N GLN A 137 -33.45 11.36 6.13
CA GLN A 137 -33.45 12.63 6.85
C GLN A 137 -32.81 12.37 8.22
N GLU A 138 -31.63 12.93 8.44
CA GLU A 138 -31.05 13.08 9.77
C GLU A 138 -31.60 14.37 10.43
N PRO A 139 -31.76 14.39 11.76
CA PRO A 139 -32.28 15.55 12.49
C PRO A 139 -31.30 16.72 12.43
N SER A 140 -31.83 17.91 12.16
CA SER A 140 -31.09 19.17 12.14
C SER A 140 -30.57 19.53 13.54
N GLU A 141 -29.26 19.44 13.74
CA GLU A 141 -28.56 20.10 14.85
C GLU A 141 -28.24 21.57 14.51
N PRO A 142 -28.24 22.46 15.52
CA PRO A 142 -28.14 23.90 15.32
C PRO A 142 -26.76 24.34 14.80
N ALA A 143 -26.79 25.23 13.82
CA ALA A 143 -25.62 25.85 13.19
C ALA A 143 -24.73 26.55 14.24
N SER A 144 -23.58 25.95 14.51
CA SER A 144 -22.44 26.63 15.11
C SER A 144 -21.51 27.07 13.98
N SER A 145 -21.31 28.38 13.83
CA SER A 145 -20.43 28.94 12.82
C SER A 145 -18.97 28.61 13.16
N ALA A 146 -18.48 27.49 12.65
CA ALA A 146 -17.06 27.18 12.62
C ALA A 146 -16.41 28.05 11.55
N GLY A 147 -15.62 29.05 11.98
CA GLY A 147 -14.71 29.75 11.08
C GLY A 147 -13.75 28.75 10.47
N SER A 148 -13.66 28.72 9.14
CA SER A 148 -12.68 27.93 8.40
C SER A 148 -11.29 28.27 8.92
N ALA A 149 -10.62 27.30 9.54
CA ALA A 149 -9.22 27.42 9.88
C ALA A 149 -8.42 27.68 8.58
N PRO A 150 -7.45 28.61 8.59
CA PRO A 150 -6.62 28.87 7.43
C PRO A 150 -5.88 27.59 7.01
N SER A 151 -6.01 27.23 5.73
CA SER A 151 -5.34 26.06 5.14
C SER A 151 -3.83 26.23 5.27
N CYS A 152 -3.15 25.30 5.95
CA CYS A 152 -1.69 25.30 6.20
C CYS A 152 -0.81 25.46 4.95
N SER A 153 -1.37 25.37 3.74
CA SER A 153 -0.65 25.56 2.48
C SER A 153 -0.35 27.02 2.15
N GLU A 154 -1.13 28.00 2.61
CA GLU A 154 -0.97 29.40 2.13
C GLU A 154 0.29 30.07 2.67
N ALA A 155 0.58 29.96 3.97
CA ALA A 155 1.69 30.70 4.61
C ALA A 155 3.10 30.29 4.12
N LEU A 156 3.26 29.09 3.53
CA LEU A 156 4.55 28.64 2.99
C LEU A 156 4.73 28.95 1.50
N ASN A 157 3.68 29.38 0.79
CA ASN A 157 3.73 29.54 -0.66
C ASN A 157 4.17 30.94 -1.10
N GLU A 158 3.88 31.99 -0.32
CA GLU A 158 4.12 33.38 -0.75
C GLU A 158 5.61 33.70 -1.00
N ASP A 159 6.51 33.18 -0.17
CA ASP A 159 7.94 33.48 -0.25
C ASP A 159 8.65 32.77 -1.42
N TYR A 160 8.10 31.66 -1.92
CA TYR A 160 8.72 30.83 -2.95
C TYR A 160 8.37 31.31 -4.37
N ASP A 161 7.11 31.67 -4.60
CA ASP A 161 6.60 32.07 -5.91
C ASP A 161 7.33 33.31 -6.45
N ALA A 162 7.78 34.21 -5.56
CA ALA A 162 8.53 35.41 -5.93
C ALA A 162 9.93 35.14 -6.53
N LYS A 163 10.58 34.03 -6.15
CA LYS A 163 12.00 33.78 -6.52
C LYS A 163 12.17 32.85 -7.72
N SER A 164 11.29 31.86 -7.87
CA SER A 164 11.45 30.82 -8.88
C SER A 164 10.64 31.05 -10.15
N GLY A 165 9.57 31.85 -10.09
CA GLY A 165 8.59 31.98 -11.17
C GLY A 165 7.81 30.68 -11.46
N ILE A 166 8.03 29.60 -10.70
CA ILE A 166 7.31 28.33 -10.82
C ILE A 166 6.33 28.26 -9.64
N SER A 167 5.05 28.46 -9.93
CA SER A 167 4.00 28.34 -8.92
C SER A 167 3.94 26.92 -8.38
N ARG A 168 3.91 26.80 -7.04
CA ARG A 168 3.77 25.50 -6.37
C ARG A 168 2.40 24.89 -6.71
N PRO A 169 2.33 23.63 -7.14
CA PRO A 169 1.06 23.03 -7.52
C PRO A 169 0.14 22.88 -6.31
N ILE A 170 -1.11 23.33 -6.46
CA ILE A 170 -2.16 23.15 -5.45
C ILE A 170 -2.66 21.70 -5.54
N ILE A 171 -2.22 20.87 -4.59
CA ILE A 171 -2.66 19.47 -4.52
C ILE A 171 -3.87 19.39 -3.61
N LYS A 172 -5.01 19.00 -4.20
CA LYS A 172 -6.21 18.64 -3.42
C LYS A 172 -6.00 17.28 -2.78
N TYR A 173 -6.18 17.21 -1.47
CA TYR A 173 -6.14 15.96 -0.72
C TYR A 173 -7.20 15.97 0.38
N LYS A 174 -7.54 14.77 0.84
CA LYS A 174 -8.44 14.55 1.97
C LYS A 174 -7.63 14.67 3.24
N GLU A 175 -7.79 15.76 3.97
CA GLU A 175 -7.05 16.03 5.20
C GLU A 175 -7.28 14.92 6.24
N GLU A 176 -8.48 14.35 6.29
CA GLU A 176 -8.82 13.25 7.19
C GLU A 176 -8.14 11.91 6.85
N GLU A 177 -7.54 11.80 5.66
CA GLU A 177 -6.80 10.63 5.19
C GLU A 177 -5.29 10.88 5.09
N ALA A 178 -4.85 12.14 5.16
CA ALA A 178 -3.45 12.50 4.99
C ALA A 178 -2.69 12.56 6.31
N PHE A 179 -1.41 12.19 6.26
CA PHE A 179 -0.53 12.26 7.40
C PHE A 179 0.06 13.67 7.54
N VAL A 180 -0.46 14.50 8.45
CA VAL A 180 -0.07 15.92 8.57
C VAL A 180 0.88 16.13 9.75
N LEU A 181 2.01 16.78 9.50
CA LEU A 181 2.98 17.18 10.54
C LEU A 181 2.78 18.65 10.91
N PRO A 182 3.05 19.04 12.18
CA PRO A 182 3.04 20.44 12.57
C PRO A 182 3.98 21.29 11.69
N PRO A 183 3.56 22.46 11.19
CA PRO A 183 4.38 23.30 10.32
C PRO A 183 5.75 23.67 10.92
N ASP A 184 5.79 24.03 12.21
CA ASP A 184 7.03 24.37 12.92
C ASP A 184 8.04 23.22 12.92
N LEU A 185 7.54 21.99 13.02
CA LEU A 185 8.35 20.79 13.00
C LEU A 185 8.93 20.55 11.59
N ILE A 186 8.11 20.74 10.55
CA ILE A 186 8.57 20.65 9.16
C ILE A 186 9.66 21.70 8.90
N ALA A 187 9.42 22.95 9.28
CA ALA A 187 10.39 24.04 9.13
C ALA A 187 11.69 23.76 9.90
N GLY A 188 11.59 23.22 11.12
CA GLY A 188 12.75 22.79 11.91
C GLY A 188 13.60 21.73 11.20
N TYR A 189 12.97 20.74 10.56
CA TYR A 189 13.67 19.68 9.81
C TYR A 189 14.25 20.14 8.47
N LEU A 190 13.65 21.16 7.84
CA LEU A 190 14.07 21.70 6.54
C LEU A 190 15.03 22.91 6.65
N ARG A 191 15.30 23.40 7.86
CA ARG A 191 16.13 24.60 8.11
C ARG A 191 17.47 24.60 7.36
N ASP A 192 18.17 23.47 7.33
CA ASP A 192 19.50 23.36 6.69
C ASP A 192 19.43 22.75 5.27
N ALA A 193 18.30 22.89 4.57
CA ALA A 193 18.12 22.48 3.19
C ALA A 193 17.34 23.54 2.42
N PRO A 194 17.98 24.64 2.01
CA PRO A 194 17.34 25.61 1.15
C PRO A 194 16.97 24.97 -0.18
N ALA A 195 15.90 25.46 -0.81
CA ALA A 195 15.57 25.07 -2.17
C ALA A 195 16.67 25.50 -3.14
N LEU A 196 16.96 24.64 -4.11
CA LEU A 196 17.97 24.89 -5.12
C LEU A 196 17.31 25.34 -6.43
N GLU A 197 17.86 26.41 -7.02
CA GLU A 197 17.51 26.83 -8.38
C GLU A 197 18.09 25.82 -9.39
N ILE A 198 17.23 25.23 -10.22
CA ILE A 198 17.64 24.22 -11.18
C ILE A 198 17.85 24.88 -12.55
N ARG A 199 19.09 24.83 -13.05
CA ARG A 199 19.46 25.31 -14.39
C ARG A 199 20.02 24.16 -15.24
N PRO A 200 19.49 23.93 -16.45
CA PRO A 200 18.35 24.61 -17.06
C PRO A 200 17.03 24.29 -16.34
N ASN A 201 15.98 25.07 -16.62
CA ASN A 201 14.65 24.83 -16.06
C ASN A 201 14.25 23.35 -16.27
N PRO A 202 13.68 22.71 -15.24
CA PRO A 202 13.32 21.30 -15.32
C PRO A 202 12.31 21.05 -16.44
N SER A 203 12.41 19.89 -17.09
CA SER A 203 11.44 19.53 -18.12
C SER A 203 10.06 19.27 -17.49
N GLY A 204 9.00 19.71 -18.18
CA GLY A 204 7.61 19.37 -17.85
C GLY A 204 7.24 17.92 -18.22
N LEU A 205 8.22 17.02 -18.33
CA LEU A 205 8.01 15.67 -18.81
C LEU A 205 7.29 14.83 -17.74
N HIS A 206 6.16 14.27 -18.15
CA HIS A 206 5.39 13.32 -17.36
C HIS A 206 5.51 11.94 -17.99
N VAL A 207 5.69 10.93 -17.16
CA VAL A 207 5.87 9.54 -17.59
C VAL A 207 4.89 8.63 -16.88
N ARG A 208 4.33 7.67 -17.61
CA ARG A 208 3.53 6.62 -17.00
C ARG A 208 4.43 5.63 -16.27
N ARG A 209 3.92 5.08 -15.18
CA ARG A 209 4.70 4.22 -14.30
C ARG A 209 4.94 2.82 -14.86
N ASP A 210 3.99 2.31 -15.64
CA ASP A 210 4.13 1.07 -16.39
C ASP A 210 5.24 1.16 -17.44
N TYR A 211 5.40 2.32 -18.07
CA TYR A 211 6.50 2.61 -18.99
C TYR A 211 7.86 2.58 -18.28
N LEU A 212 7.98 3.26 -17.12
CA LEU A 212 9.19 3.19 -16.30
C LEU A 212 9.51 1.75 -15.87
N ARG A 213 8.50 0.95 -15.55
CA ARG A 213 8.67 -0.47 -15.22
C ARG A 213 9.22 -1.27 -16.40
N LEU A 214 8.73 -1.04 -17.62
CA LEU A 214 9.21 -1.75 -18.81
C LEU A 214 10.69 -1.42 -19.11
N LEU A 215 11.08 -0.15 -18.96
CA LEU A 215 12.44 0.31 -19.21
C LEU A 215 13.42 -0.09 -18.10
N LEU A 216 13.07 0.21 -16.85
CA LEU A 216 13.97 0.15 -15.69
C LEU A 216 13.73 -1.06 -14.80
N THR A 217 12.85 -2.00 -15.21
CA THR A 217 12.31 -3.12 -14.41
C THR A 217 11.47 -2.64 -13.21
N GLY A 218 11.09 -3.54 -12.29
CA GLY A 218 10.44 -3.15 -11.02
C GLY A 218 8.91 -3.31 -11.00
N SER A 219 8.24 -2.44 -10.24
CA SER A 219 6.79 -2.50 -10.03
C SER A 219 6.15 -1.11 -10.05
N ASP A 220 4.98 -1.07 -10.67
CA ASP A 220 3.99 -0.01 -10.67
C ASP A 220 3.44 0.37 -9.28
N MET A 221 3.57 -0.50 -8.28
CA MET A 221 3.03 -0.25 -6.94
C MET A 221 4.10 0.05 -5.88
N HIS A 222 5.37 -0.23 -6.16
CA HIS A 222 6.43 -0.14 -5.14
C HIS A 222 6.84 1.30 -4.82
N PHE A 223 6.63 1.77 -3.60
CA PHE A 223 7.15 3.07 -3.15
C PHE A 223 8.64 3.30 -3.47
N PHE A 224 9.44 2.23 -3.45
CA PHE A 224 10.89 2.27 -3.67
C PHE A 224 11.27 1.20 -4.69
N GLN A 225 12.05 1.58 -5.69
CA GLN A 225 12.49 0.71 -6.77
C GLN A 225 13.99 0.82 -6.98
N LYS A 226 14.68 -0.32 -6.94
CA LYS A 226 16.10 -0.41 -7.32
C LYS A 226 16.21 -0.66 -8.81
N VAL A 227 17.03 0.14 -9.49
CA VAL A 227 17.40 -0.01 -10.89
C VAL A 227 18.82 -0.58 -10.92
N GLU A 228 18.98 -1.70 -11.60
CA GLU A 228 20.30 -2.32 -11.76
C GLU A 228 21.22 -1.43 -12.60
N ALA A 229 22.52 -1.44 -12.28
CA ALA A 229 23.58 -0.78 -13.02
C ALA A 229 23.44 -0.91 -14.55
N LYS A 230 23.20 -2.13 -15.03
CA LYS A 230 23.08 -2.43 -16.48
C LYS A 230 21.90 -1.75 -17.17
N LYS A 231 20.90 -1.31 -16.41
CA LYS A 231 19.67 -0.67 -16.91
C LYS A 231 19.57 0.79 -16.49
N ASN A 232 20.58 1.31 -15.79
CA ASN A 232 20.59 2.70 -15.37
C ASN A 232 21.08 3.57 -16.53
N PRO A 233 20.22 4.42 -17.13
CA PRO A 233 20.65 5.30 -18.22
C PRO A 233 21.63 6.39 -17.75
N SER A 234 21.70 6.65 -16.44
CA SER A 234 22.50 7.71 -15.84
C SER A 234 23.94 7.29 -15.47
N GLY A 235 24.30 6.00 -15.58
CA GLY A 235 25.66 5.53 -15.26
C GLY A 235 25.78 4.04 -14.95
N SER A 236 27.00 3.60 -14.64
CA SER A 236 27.33 2.19 -14.35
C SER A 236 26.95 1.73 -12.94
N GLU A 237 26.51 2.64 -12.07
CA GLU A 237 26.12 2.32 -10.70
C GLU A 237 24.62 2.01 -10.60
N PRO A 238 24.21 1.13 -9.66
CA PRO A 238 22.80 0.90 -9.41
C PRO A 238 22.16 2.18 -8.89
N ARG A 239 20.97 2.50 -9.41
CA ARG A 239 20.20 3.68 -9.03
C ARG A 239 18.98 3.28 -8.23
N THR A 240 18.45 4.21 -7.45
CA THR A 240 17.19 4.00 -6.75
C THR A 240 16.19 5.09 -7.11
N LEU A 241 14.95 4.68 -7.35
CA LEU A 241 13.83 5.56 -7.62
C LEU A 241 12.83 5.49 -6.47
N VAL A 242 12.24 6.63 -6.10
CA VAL A 242 11.25 6.74 -5.03
C VAL A 242 9.99 7.44 -5.55
N PHE A 243 8.85 6.82 -5.24
CA PHE A 243 7.51 7.19 -5.67
C PHE A 243 6.62 7.44 -4.45
N PRO A 244 6.90 8.49 -3.66
CA PRO A 244 6.07 8.83 -2.51
C PRO A 244 4.65 9.15 -2.95
N ARG A 245 3.71 8.76 -2.09
CA ARG A 245 2.32 9.14 -2.24
C ARG A 245 2.08 10.34 -1.35
N PHE A 246 1.40 11.35 -1.89
CA PHE A 246 1.18 12.62 -1.21
C PHE A 246 0.33 12.47 0.05
N ASP A 247 -0.68 11.57 0.05
CA ASP A 247 -1.48 11.21 1.23
C ASP A 247 -0.61 10.76 2.42
N LEU A 248 0.51 10.09 2.15
CA LEU A 248 1.44 9.64 3.18
C LEU A 248 2.59 10.60 3.44
N ASN A 249 2.84 11.57 2.56
CA ASN A 249 4.01 12.44 2.58
C ASN A 249 3.64 13.84 2.08
N PRO A 250 2.76 14.59 2.77
CA PRO A 250 2.33 15.90 2.26
C PRO A 250 3.45 16.94 2.27
N ALA A 251 4.49 16.74 3.09
CA ALA A 251 5.68 17.59 3.13
C ALA A 251 6.78 17.18 2.13
N MET A 252 6.50 16.28 1.18
CA MET A 252 7.46 15.89 0.14
C MET A 252 7.73 17.05 -0.83
N PRO A 253 8.89 17.07 -1.53
CA PRO A 253 9.13 18.02 -2.61
C PRO A 253 7.99 17.99 -3.63
N LEU A 254 7.47 19.16 -3.98
CA LEU A 254 6.46 19.30 -5.00
C LEU A 254 7.07 19.73 -6.31
N ILE A 255 8.06 20.60 -6.32
CA ILE A 255 8.71 21.05 -7.55
C ILE A 255 10.20 20.68 -7.59
N PRO A 256 10.79 20.56 -8.79
CA PRO A 256 12.20 20.22 -8.91
C PRO A 256 13.11 21.24 -8.20
N GLY A 257 14.01 20.75 -7.34
CA GLY A 257 14.92 21.60 -6.55
C GLY A 257 14.38 21.99 -5.17
N GLU A 258 13.08 21.81 -4.91
CA GLU A 258 12.50 22.03 -3.59
C GLU A 258 12.96 20.94 -2.61
N SER A 259 13.33 21.34 -1.39
CA SER A 259 13.58 20.39 -0.30
C SER A 259 12.27 19.87 0.27
N GLY A 260 12.28 18.66 0.83
CA GLY A 260 11.09 18.17 1.53
C GLY A 260 11.37 16.98 2.43
N LEU A 261 10.29 16.47 3.03
CA LEU A 261 10.31 15.35 3.96
C LEU A 261 9.61 14.14 3.36
N ILE A 262 10.24 12.98 3.48
CA ILE A 262 9.66 11.69 3.16
C ILE A 262 9.62 10.84 4.43
N LEU A 263 8.43 10.34 4.74
CA LEU A 263 8.17 9.38 5.82
C LEU A 263 8.41 7.96 5.30
N SER A 264 9.40 7.28 5.88
CA SER A 264 9.67 5.89 5.52
C SER A 264 10.22 5.07 6.70
N LYS A 265 9.86 3.79 6.72
CA LYS A 265 10.47 2.78 7.62
C LYS A 265 11.58 1.99 6.94
N ARG A 266 11.80 2.21 5.66
CA ARG A 266 12.74 1.44 4.84
C ARG A 266 14.14 2.07 4.96
N PRO A 267 15.09 1.44 5.69
CA PRO A 267 16.46 1.97 5.79
C PRO A 267 17.17 1.98 4.43
N GLU A 268 16.68 1.22 3.45
CA GLU A 268 17.23 1.18 2.10
C GLU A 268 17.16 2.54 1.39
N VAL A 269 16.25 3.44 1.82
CA VAL A 269 16.18 4.83 1.32
C VAL A 269 17.51 5.56 1.54
N LEU A 270 18.22 5.29 2.64
CA LEU A 270 19.52 5.90 2.94
C LEU A 270 20.69 5.20 2.24
N LYS A 271 20.54 3.92 1.93
CA LYS A 271 21.66 3.10 1.45
C LYS A 271 22.07 3.50 0.02
N TYR A 272 21.12 4.01 -0.75
CA TYR A 272 21.32 4.30 -2.16
C TYR A 272 21.04 5.79 -2.40
N SER A 273 22.07 6.61 -2.21
CA SER A 273 22.04 8.04 -2.53
C SER A 273 22.91 8.27 -3.78
N PRO A 274 22.50 9.15 -4.72
CA PRO A 274 21.27 9.93 -4.71
C PRO A 274 20.02 9.12 -5.12
N LEU A 275 18.84 9.63 -4.76
CA LEU A 275 17.53 9.07 -5.09
C LEU A 275 16.90 9.83 -6.25
N GLY A 276 16.46 9.10 -7.26
CA GLY A 276 15.58 9.61 -8.30
C GLY A 276 14.17 9.80 -7.75
N LEU A 277 13.76 11.03 -7.48
CA LEU A 277 12.46 11.33 -6.89
C LEU A 277 11.40 11.58 -7.98
N PHE A 278 10.24 10.92 -7.85
CA PHE A 278 9.09 11.13 -8.71
C PHE A 278 7.87 11.56 -7.91
N ARG A 279 7.12 12.53 -8.42
CA ARG A 279 5.81 12.95 -7.88
C ARG A 279 4.72 12.52 -8.83
N ARG A 280 3.60 12.01 -8.31
CA ARG A 280 2.41 11.78 -9.13
C ARG A 280 1.85 13.14 -9.56
N ASP A 281 1.47 13.26 -10.82
CA ASP A 281 0.67 14.40 -11.26
C ASP A 281 -0.78 14.21 -10.82
N MET A 282 -1.33 15.23 -10.19
CA MET A 282 -2.67 15.25 -9.61
C MET A 282 -3.63 16.11 -10.44
N SER A 283 -3.14 16.74 -11.53
CA SER A 283 -3.95 17.56 -12.42
C SER A 283 -4.88 16.73 -13.32
N GLY A 284 -4.48 15.51 -13.69
CA GLY A 284 -5.25 14.59 -14.52
C GLY A 284 -6.06 13.58 -13.71
N GLU A 285 -7.37 13.54 -13.93
CA GLU A 285 -8.25 12.55 -13.27
C GLU A 285 -8.11 11.14 -13.86
N GLU A 286 -7.76 11.02 -15.15
CA GLU A 286 -7.85 9.74 -15.87
C GLU A 286 -6.55 8.92 -15.87
N GLU A 287 -5.37 9.53 -15.94
CA GLU A 287 -4.09 8.81 -16.03
C GLU A 287 -3.12 9.13 -14.89
N ALA A 288 -2.61 8.08 -14.22
CA ALA A 288 -1.58 8.20 -13.19
C ALA A 288 -0.18 8.41 -13.81
N VAL A 289 0.08 9.64 -14.26
CA VAL A 289 1.40 10.06 -14.75
C VAL A 289 2.28 10.60 -13.61
N TRP A 290 3.60 10.51 -13.79
CA TRP A 290 4.60 10.87 -12.79
C TRP A 290 5.59 11.87 -13.36
N GLN A 291 5.88 12.93 -12.61
CA GLN A 291 6.90 13.92 -12.94
C GLN A 291 8.20 13.56 -12.22
N TYR A 292 9.31 13.60 -12.94
CA TYR A 292 10.63 13.45 -12.34
C TYR A 292 11.08 14.78 -11.71
N LEU A 293 11.37 14.78 -10.40
CA LEU A 293 11.78 15.98 -9.67
C LEU A 293 13.30 16.18 -9.63
N GLY A 294 14.07 15.13 -9.88
CA GLY A 294 15.53 15.16 -9.88
C GLY A 294 16.17 14.07 -9.04
N GLU A 295 17.49 14.13 -8.96
CA GLU A 295 18.29 13.36 -8.04
C GLU A 295 18.37 14.12 -6.72
N TYR A 296 18.14 13.44 -5.61
CA TYR A 296 18.18 14.05 -4.29
C TYR A 296 19.02 13.21 -3.33
N GLU A 297 19.81 13.88 -2.50
CA GLU A 297 20.43 13.28 -1.33
C GLU A 297 19.41 13.10 -0.21
N THR A 298 19.60 12.05 0.59
CA THR A 298 18.74 11.83 1.75
C THR A 298 19.50 11.77 3.06
N LYS A 299 18.93 12.45 4.06
CA LYS A 299 19.46 12.49 5.41
C LYS A 299 18.34 12.22 6.41
N VAL A 300 18.61 11.41 7.44
CA VAL A 300 17.70 11.29 8.57
C VAL A 300 17.74 12.59 9.36
N VAL A 301 16.61 13.26 9.48
CA VAL A 301 16.48 14.51 10.24
C VAL A 301 15.66 14.35 11.52
N GLY A 302 14.86 13.29 11.61
CA GLY A 302 14.07 13.03 12.79
C GLY A 302 13.47 11.63 12.82
N MET A 303 12.79 11.36 13.93
CA MET A 303 12.00 10.16 14.12
C MET A 303 10.60 10.56 14.54
N MET A 304 9.60 9.90 13.95
CA MET A 304 8.22 10.09 14.34
C MET A 304 8.02 9.51 15.73
N THR A 305 7.60 10.35 16.67
CA THR A 305 7.28 9.94 18.03
C THR A 305 5.87 9.32 18.07
N GLY A 306 5.60 8.54 19.12
CA GLY A 306 4.24 8.03 19.35
C GLY A 306 3.22 9.14 19.60
N GLU A 307 3.65 10.26 20.19
CA GLU A 307 2.80 11.44 20.41
C GLU A 307 2.37 12.09 19.09
N LEU A 308 3.32 12.34 18.18
CA LEU A 308 3.02 12.86 16.85
C LEU A 308 2.09 11.93 16.06
N PHE A 309 2.24 10.62 16.23
CA PHE A 309 1.35 9.65 15.60
C PHE A 309 -0.05 9.67 16.20
N ARG A 310 -0.18 9.79 17.52
CA ARG A 310 -1.48 9.89 18.22
C ARG A 310 -2.24 11.19 17.91
N GLN A 311 -1.53 12.24 17.50
CA GLN A 311 -2.14 13.49 17.04
C GLN A 311 -2.76 13.38 15.64
N GLN A 312 -2.47 12.31 14.88
CA GLN A 312 -3.07 12.11 13.56
C GLN A 312 -4.54 11.76 13.67
N ASN A 313 -5.31 11.96 12.60
CA ASN A 313 -6.70 11.51 12.56
C ASN A 313 -6.80 9.98 12.76
N ASN A 314 -7.79 9.51 13.54
CA ASN A 314 -8.05 8.09 13.78
C ASN A 314 -8.09 7.25 12.49
N LYS A 315 -8.65 7.81 11.40
CA LYS A 315 -8.71 7.15 10.10
C LYS A 315 -7.31 6.90 9.51
N VAL A 316 -6.41 7.89 9.62
CA VAL A 316 -5.00 7.78 9.22
C VAL A 316 -4.29 6.73 10.06
N GLN A 317 -4.48 6.78 11.38
CA GLN A 317 -3.85 5.85 12.32
C GLN A 317 -4.24 4.40 12.01
N ARG A 318 -5.53 4.11 11.80
CA ARG A 318 -6.04 2.78 11.42
C ARG A 318 -5.53 2.33 10.05
N ALA A 319 -5.55 3.20 9.05
CA ALA A 319 -5.04 2.88 7.71
C ALA A 319 -3.55 2.47 7.75
N TRP A 320 -2.77 3.16 8.59
CA TRP A 320 -1.37 2.84 8.83
C TRP A 320 -1.18 1.55 9.61
N ALA A 321 -1.95 1.33 10.67
CA ALA A 321 -1.96 0.10 11.44
C ALA A 321 -2.22 -1.12 10.53
N LYS A 322 -3.28 -1.04 9.72
CA LYS A 322 -3.64 -2.04 8.72
C LYS A 322 -2.52 -2.28 7.70
N THR A 323 -1.85 -1.23 7.26
CA THR A 323 -0.71 -1.35 6.34
C THR A 323 0.44 -2.13 6.99
N ILE A 324 0.78 -1.83 8.24
CA ILE A 324 1.83 -2.54 8.99
C ILE A 324 1.48 -4.01 9.18
N LEU A 325 0.23 -4.31 9.52
CA LEU A 325 -0.25 -5.68 9.70
C LEU A 325 -0.17 -6.49 8.42
N LYS A 326 -0.55 -5.89 7.28
CA LYS A 326 -0.50 -6.56 5.97
C LYS A 326 0.91 -6.87 5.49
N GLN A 327 1.91 -6.08 5.91
CA GLN A 327 3.29 -6.25 5.46
C GLN A 327 3.98 -7.42 6.20
N LYS A 328 4.30 -8.50 5.47
CA LYS A 328 5.01 -9.68 6.01
C LYS A 328 6.50 -9.70 5.67
N GLY A 329 6.90 -9.10 4.55
CA GLY A 329 8.25 -9.29 3.97
C GLY A 329 9.38 -8.46 4.59
N HIS A 330 9.10 -7.29 5.17
CA HIS A 330 10.18 -6.39 5.62
C HIS A 330 10.46 -6.50 7.11
N GLN A 331 11.74 -6.57 7.47
CA GLN A 331 12.22 -6.65 8.85
C GLN A 331 11.69 -5.49 9.71
N ALA A 332 11.64 -4.26 9.20
CA ALA A 332 11.12 -3.12 9.94
C ALA A 332 9.66 -3.31 10.40
N TYR A 333 8.79 -3.88 9.55
CA TYR A 333 7.40 -4.16 9.94
C TYR A 333 7.29 -5.34 10.90
N ARG A 334 8.14 -6.37 10.73
CA ARG A 334 8.22 -7.49 11.69
C ARG A 334 8.63 -7.00 13.08
N MET A 335 9.63 -6.13 13.18
CA MET A 335 10.07 -5.55 14.45
C MET A 335 8.95 -4.77 15.14
N VAL A 336 8.15 -4.01 14.38
CA VAL A 336 6.99 -3.30 14.94
C VAL A 336 5.99 -4.29 15.54
N LYS A 337 5.66 -5.37 14.83
CA LYS A 337 4.75 -6.42 15.33
C LYS A 337 5.29 -7.11 16.58
N VAL A 338 6.58 -7.42 16.62
CA VAL A 338 7.23 -8.00 17.80
C VAL A 338 7.13 -7.04 18.99
N ARG A 339 7.42 -5.74 18.80
CA ARG A 339 7.29 -4.73 19.87
C ARG A 339 5.86 -4.60 20.40
N ILE A 340 4.86 -4.71 19.53
CA ILE A 340 3.45 -4.73 19.93
C ILE A 340 3.14 -5.98 20.75
N SER A 341 3.53 -7.15 20.26
CA SER A 341 3.30 -8.43 20.95
C SER A 341 3.98 -8.50 22.33
N LEU A 342 5.21 -8.00 22.46
CA LEU A 342 5.91 -7.94 23.74
C LEU A 342 5.20 -7.01 24.74
N ARG A 343 4.72 -5.85 24.27
CA ARG A 343 3.95 -4.93 25.11
C ARG A 343 2.65 -5.53 25.62
N LYS A 344 1.89 -6.21 24.76
CA LYS A 344 0.66 -6.91 25.16
C LYS A 344 0.91 -7.91 26.29
N ARG A 345 2.11 -8.50 26.33
CA ARG A 345 2.51 -9.48 27.34
C ARG A 345 3.20 -8.86 28.56
N GLY A 346 3.29 -7.53 28.64
CA GLY A 346 4.02 -6.85 29.71
C GLY A 346 5.53 -7.12 29.72
N LEU A 347 6.09 -7.58 28.60
CA LEU A 347 7.51 -7.91 28.48
C LEU A 347 8.33 -6.68 28.08
N PRO A 348 9.59 -6.57 28.55
CA PRO A 348 10.46 -5.46 28.19
C PRO A 348 10.71 -5.43 26.68
N ILE A 349 10.70 -4.23 26.11
CA ILE A 349 10.99 -4.02 24.69
C ILE A 349 12.52 -4.06 24.52
N PRO A 350 13.09 -4.98 23.73
CA PRO A 350 14.52 -5.01 23.47
C PRO A 350 14.97 -3.67 22.89
N SER A 351 16.10 -3.15 23.36
CA SER A 351 16.63 -1.92 22.79
C SER A 351 17.01 -2.15 21.31
N GLU A 352 16.99 -1.11 20.49
CA GLU A 352 17.40 -1.24 19.07
C GLU A 352 18.82 -1.79 18.93
N ALA A 353 19.70 -1.52 19.92
CA ALA A 353 21.06 -2.03 19.96
C ALA A 353 21.11 -3.57 20.14
N GLU A 354 20.19 -4.13 20.93
CA GLU A 354 20.13 -5.57 21.19
C GLU A 354 19.55 -6.34 20.00
N SER A 355 18.62 -5.73 19.26
CA SER A 355 17.96 -6.35 18.10
C SER A 355 18.85 -6.55 16.87
N LYS A 356 20.05 -5.96 16.84
CA LYS A 356 21.02 -6.15 15.74
C LYS A 356 21.82 -7.44 15.85
N LYS A 357 21.76 -8.17 16.98
CA LYS A 357 22.34 -9.51 17.04
C LYS A 357 21.47 -10.44 16.19
N PRO A 358 21.97 -10.99 15.07
CA PRO A 358 21.21 -11.95 14.28
C PRO A 358 20.81 -13.10 15.21
N SER A 359 19.52 -13.25 15.45
CA SER A 359 18.98 -14.36 16.22
C SER A 359 19.06 -15.62 15.36
N ASP A 360 20.26 -16.17 15.21
CA ASP A 360 20.51 -17.44 14.52
C ASP A 360 19.93 -18.65 15.28
N ALA A 361 19.29 -18.41 16.44
CA ALA A 361 18.84 -19.45 17.37
C ALA A 361 17.36 -19.90 17.23
N VAL A 362 16.57 -19.39 16.27
CA VAL A 362 15.10 -19.69 16.22
C VAL A 362 14.65 -20.51 15.01
N THR A 363 15.53 -20.88 14.06
CA THR A 363 15.07 -21.57 12.82
C THR A 363 15.79 -22.89 12.48
N THR A 364 16.53 -23.49 13.40
CA THR A 364 17.12 -24.83 13.22
C THR A 364 16.36 -25.89 14.03
N ARG A 365 15.08 -26.12 13.69
CA ARG A 365 14.41 -27.39 13.99
C ARG A 365 13.99 -28.06 12.69
N GLY A 366 14.77 -29.06 12.28
CA GLY A 366 14.33 -30.21 11.49
C GLY A 366 13.96 -29.97 10.03
N LYS A 367 14.95 -29.81 9.15
CA LYS A 367 14.82 -30.25 7.75
C LYS A 367 15.64 -31.52 7.54
N GLU A 368 15.08 -32.63 8.00
CA GLU A 368 15.48 -33.95 7.51
C GLU A 368 14.74 -34.26 6.21
N LYS A 369 15.47 -34.90 5.30
CA LYS A 369 15.21 -34.95 3.86
C LYS A 369 14.02 -35.85 3.52
N GLY A 370 12.94 -35.25 3.00
CA GLY A 370 11.85 -35.94 2.33
C GLY A 370 11.49 -35.22 1.04
N LYS A 371 12.13 -35.60 -0.06
CA LYS A 371 11.95 -35.00 -1.39
C LYS A 371 10.63 -35.50 -1.99
N LYS A 372 9.53 -34.77 -1.81
CA LYS A 372 8.36 -34.82 -2.69
C LYS A 372 7.68 -33.45 -2.74
N LYS A 373 7.40 -33.01 -3.97
CA LYS A 373 6.77 -31.75 -4.34
C LYS A 373 5.44 -31.57 -3.59
N GLU A 374 5.38 -30.60 -2.70
CA GLU A 374 4.14 -29.90 -2.37
C GLU A 374 4.51 -28.50 -1.89
N ALA A 375 4.33 -27.52 -2.77
CA ALA A 375 4.38 -26.12 -2.40
C ALA A 375 3.08 -25.78 -1.67
N GLN A 376 2.95 -26.23 -0.42
CA GLN A 376 1.83 -25.93 0.44
C GLN A 376 2.27 -24.88 1.46
N GLU A 377 1.45 -23.84 1.55
CA GLU A 377 1.60 -22.59 2.28
C GLU A 377 2.04 -22.77 3.75
N ASP A 378 3.23 -22.25 4.06
CA ASP A 378 3.65 -21.87 5.40
C ASP A 378 2.95 -20.54 5.79
N LYS A 379 1.61 -20.53 5.71
CA LYS A 379 0.75 -19.45 6.19
C LYS A 379 0.19 -19.88 7.54
N ASP A 380 0.25 -18.94 8.48
CA ASP A 380 -0.45 -18.97 9.77
C ASP A 380 0.27 -19.66 10.93
N GLN A 381 1.50 -19.21 11.20
CA GLN A 381 1.78 -18.87 12.61
C GLN A 381 0.85 -17.71 12.97
N GLY A 382 -0.29 -18.06 13.56
CA GLY A 382 -1.30 -17.13 14.06
C GLY A 382 -0.65 -16.15 15.02
N TRP A 383 -0.38 -14.95 14.53
CA TRP A 383 -0.14 -13.80 15.39
C TRP A 383 -1.48 -13.52 16.04
N GLY A 384 -1.71 -14.06 17.24
CA GLY A 384 -2.97 -13.88 17.98
C GLY A 384 -3.40 -12.43 17.95
N ASP A 385 -4.71 -12.21 17.77
CA ASP A 385 -5.39 -10.93 17.52
C ASP A 385 -4.56 -9.70 17.93
N VAL A 386 -3.75 -9.22 16.98
CA VAL A 386 -3.14 -7.90 17.12
C VAL A 386 -4.17 -6.92 16.59
N ASP A 387 -4.99 -6.39 17.50
CA ASP A 387 -5.98 -5.38 17.19
C ASP A 387 -5.31 -4.11 16.65
N GLU A 388 -6.02 -3.40 15.78
CA GLU A 388 -5.51 -2.17 15.16
C GLU A 388 -5.16 -1.10 16.21
N GLU A 389 -5.83 -1.11 17.36
CA GLU A 389 -5.61 -0.15 18.46
C GLU A 389 -4.25 -0.31 19.15
N ASP A 390 -3.68 -1.52 19.21
CA ASP A 390 -2.39 -1.74 19.84
C ASP A 390 -1.22 -1.17 19.03
N ILE A 391 -1.42 -1.06 17.72
CA ILE A 391 -0.43 -0.46 16.83
C ILE A 391 -0.35 1.04 17.07
N ILE A 392 -1.48 1.67 17.38
CA ILE A 392 -1.63 3.10 17.63
C ILE A 392 -0.86 3.51 18.88
N VAL A 393 -0.84 2.67 19.90
CA VAL A 393 -0.11 2.91 21.16
C VAL A 393 1.38 2.56 21.00
N SER A 394 1.74 1.77 19.98
CA SER A 394 3.12 1.38 19.72
C SER A 394 3.92 2.44 18.96
N SER A 395 5.05 2.88 19.52
CA SER A 395 5.96 3.84 18.85
C SER A 395 6.39 3.32 17.47
N LEU A 396 5.65 3.71 16.44
CA LEU A 396 6.09 3.61 15.06
C LEU A 396 7.33 4.50 14.93
N THR A 397 8.52 3.92 15.02
CA THR A 397 9.74 4.63 14.62
C THR A 397 9.78 4.70 13.10
N GLN A 398 9.04 5.66 12.54
CA GLN A 398 9.26 6.13 11.18
C GLN A 398 10.39 7.14 11.22
N LYS A 399 11.27 7.08 10.24
CA LYS A 399 12.30 8.10 10.07
C LYS A 399 11.77 9.15 9.11
N LEU A 400 12.03 10.40 9.46
CA LEU A 400 11.86 11.52 8.57
C LEU A 400 13.16 11.69 7.80
N TYR A 401 13.05 11.51 6.49
CA TYR A 401 14.14 11.74 5.57
C TYR A 401 13.96 13.11 4.96
N ARG A 402 14.93 13.97 5.20
CA ARG A 402 15.08 15.17 4.40
C ARG A 402 15.64 14.75 3.07
N VAL A 403 15.04 15.27 2.03
CA VAL A 403 15.40 15.05 0.64
C VAL A 403 15.83 16.42 0.14
N SER A 404 17.14 16.59 -0.06
CA SER A 404 17.77 17.84 -0.53
C SER A 404 18.56 17.55 -1.79
N LYS A 405 18.46 18.42 -2.78
CA LYS A 405 19.17 18.25 -4.04
C LYS A 405 20.62 18.71 -3.92
#